data_AF-A0A966XW92-F1
#
_entry.id   AF-A0A966XW92-F1
#
_cell.length_a   1.000
_cell.length_b   1.000
_cell.length_c   1.000
_cell.angle_alpha   90.00
_cell.angle_beta   90.00
_cell.angle_gamma   90.00
#
_symmetry.space_group_name_H-M   'P 1'
#
loop_
_entity.id
_entity.type
_entity.pdbx_description
1 polymer ?
#
loop_
_entity_poly.entity_id
_entity_poly.type
_entity_poly.pdbx_seq_one_letter_code
_entity_poly.pdbx_strand_id
1 'polypeptide(L)'
;GDVSVGDFIEDKSAENPSEVTSYSLLREKLSDVLTTLTERERKILEMRFGLLDGYERTLEEIGKMYNVTRERIRQIEAKALRKLRHPTRVRHLQGFLETAEAA
;
A
#
# COMPACT_ATOMS: atom_id res chain seq x y z
N GLY A 1 21.30 41.83 -16.41
CA GLY A 1 21.24 40.59 -17.18
C GLY A 1 20.38 39.65 -16.40
N ASP A 2 19.18 39.40 -16.89
CA ASP A 2 18.16 38.56 -16.29
C ASP A 2 18.63 37.09 -16.35
N VAL A 3 18.75 36.42 -15.21
CA VAL A 3 19.05 34.98 -15.15
C VAL A 3 17.88 34.31 -14.45
N SER A 4 17.00 33.75 -15.28
CA SER A 4 15.91 32.87 -14.87
C SER A 4 16.49 31.71 -14.06
N VAL A 5 16.14 31.64 -12.77
CA VAL A 5 16.42 30.49 -11.91
C VAL A 5 15.38 29.40 -12.22
N GLY A 6 15.44 28.91 -13.45
CA GLY A 6 14.79 27.69 -13.87
C GLY A 6 15.79 26.55 -13.80
N ASP A 7 16.10 26.07 -12.59
CA ASP A 7 16.57 24.70 -12.39
C ASP A 7 16.41 24.25 -10.93
N PHE A 8 15.17 24.29 -10.42
CA PHE A 8 14.75 23.46 -9.29
C PHE A 8 14.29 22.12 -9.85
N ILE A 9 15.22 21.33 -10.39
CA ILE A 9 15.01 19.89 -10.48
C ILE A 9 15.36 19.35 -9.10
N GLU A 10 14.35 19.33 -8.23
CA GLU A 10 14.34 18.57 -7.00
C GLU A 10 14.46 17.09 -7.41
N ASP A 11 15.69 16.61 -7.53
CA ASP A 11 15.95 15.20 -7.77
C ASP A 11 15.59 14.43 -6.49
N LYS A 12 14.31 14.05 -6.39
CA LYS A 12 13.74 13.25 -5.29
C LYS A 12 14.19 11.79 -5.31
N SER A 13 15.33 11.49 -5.93
CA SER A 13 15.85 10.12 -6.07
C SER A 13 16.86 9.73 -4.97
N ALA A 14 16.97 10.54 -3.92
CA ALA A 14 17.71 10.16 -2.71
C ALA A 14 16.72 9.68 -1.64
N GLU A 15 16.15 8.49 -1.84
CA GLU A 15 15.39 7.80 -0.78
C GLU A 15 16.31 7.64 0.44
N ASN A 16 15.93 8.26 1.56
CA ASN A 16 16.74 8.23 2.78
C ASN A 16 16.89 6.76 3.23
N PRO A 17 18.09 6.27 3.58
CA PRO A 17 18.28 4.89 4.04
C PRO A 17 17.40 4.50 5.25
N SER A 18 17.02 5.48 6.08
CA SER A 18 16.06 5.33 7.18
C SER A 18 14.63 5.10 6.67
N GLU A 19 14.22 5.75 5.58
CA GLU A 19 12.92 5.55 4.92
C GLU A 19 12.86 4.19 4.23
N VAL A 20 13.91 3.77 3.53
CA VAL A 20 13.99 2.46 2.86
C VAL A 20 13.91 1.29 3.87
N THR A 21 14.57 1.45 5.02
CA THR A 21 14.53 0.46 6.12
C THR A 21 13.13 0.39 6.75
N SER A 22 12.50 1.55 6.96
CA SER A 22 11.13 1.65 7.51
C SER A 22 10.10 1.06 6.54
N TYR A 23 10.26 1.28 5.25
CA TYR A 23 9.37 0.77 4.21
C TYR A 23 9.43 -0.75 4.07
N SER A 24 10.63 -1.33 4.16
CA SER A 24 10.83 -2.79 4.09
C SER A 24 10.17 -3.51 5.27
N LEU A 25 10.32 -2.96 6.49
CA LEU A 25 9.69 -3.49 7.69
C LEU A 25 8.15 -3.34 7.65
N LEU A 26 7.66 -2.21 7.15
CA LEU A 26 6.24 -1.96 6.94
C LEU A 26 5.65 -2.97 5.93
N ARG A 27 6.38 -3.25 4.84
CA ARG A 27 5.98 -4.21 3.81
C ARG A 27 5.93 -5.65 4.34
N GLU A 28 6.90 -6.05 5.16
CA GLU A 28 6.92 -7.36 5.82
C GLU A 28 5.70 -7.52 6.74
N LYS A 29 5.40 -6.52 7.56
CA LYS A 29 4.23 -6.57 8.45
C LYS A 29 2.91 -6.48 7.71
N LEU A 30 2.82 -5.68 6.65
CA LEU A 30 1.68 -5.72 5.73
C LEU A 30 1.51 -7.12 5.15
N SER A 31 2.59 -7.77 4.70
CA SER A 31 2.55 -9.16 4.22
C SER A 31 2.03 -10.11 5.29
N ASP A 32 2.53 -10.02 6.53
CA ASP A 32 2.06 -10.81 7.68
C ASP A 32 0.56 -10.66 7.90
N VAL A 33 0.04 -9.42 7.93
CA VAL A 33 -1.39 -9.19 8.13
C VAL A 33 -2.20 -9.61 6.90
N LEU A 34 -1.67 -9.43 5.69
CA LEU A 34 -2.30 -9.91 4.46
C LEU A 34 -2.39 -11.44 4.41
N THR A 35 -1.51 -12.20 5.08
CA THR A 35 -1.64 -13.66 5.20
C THR A 35 -2.91 -14.09 5.93
N THR A 36 -3.46 -13.22 6.77
CA THR A 36 -4.71 -13.48 7.51
C THR A 36 -5.98 -13.23 6.68
N LEU A 37 -5.82 -12.80 5.43
CA LEU A 37 -6.88 -12.68 4.44
C LEU A 37 -6.91 -13.91 3.54
N THR A 38 -8.01 -14.09 2.81
CA THR A 38 -8.05 -15.13 1.77
C THR A 38 -7.10 -14.77 0.63
N GLU A 39 -6.58 -15.77 -0.09
CA GLU A 39 -5.65 -15.56 -1.22
C GLU A 39 -6.20 -14.54 -2.24
N ARG A 40 -7.52 -14.57 -2.49
CA ARG A 40 -8.19 -13.64 -3.40
C ARG A 40 -8.27 -12.22 -2.85
N GLU A 41 -8.57 -12.04 -1.56
CA GLU A 41 -8.54 -10.73 -0.90
C GLU A 41 -7.12 -10.15 -0.89
N ARG A 42 -6.13 -10.98 -0.56
CA ARG A 42 -4.71 -10.62 -0.55
C ARG A 42 -4.26 -10.15 -1.93
N LYS A 43 -4.44 -10.95 -2.99
CA LYS A 43 -4.02 -10.58 -4.35
C LYS A 43 -4.71 -9.31 -4.85
N ILE A 44 -5.99 -9.11 -4.53
CA ILE A 44 -6.70 -7.88 -4.90
C ILE A 44 -6.06 -6.66 -4.22
N LEU A 45 -5.73 -6.74 -2.93
CA LEU A 45 -5.03 -5.65 -2.23
C LEU A 45 -3.59 -5.46 -2.73
N GLU A 46 -2.85 -6.55 -2.99
CA GLU A 46 -1.50 -6.48 -3.54
C GLU A 46 -1.47 -5.77 -4.89
N MET A 47 -2.40 -6.08 -5.79
CA MET A 47 -2.54 -5.37 -7.07
C MET A 47 -3.04 -3.93 -6.87
N ARG A 48 -3.89 -3.68 -5.87
CA ARG A 48 -4.47 -2.35 -5.63
C ARG A 48 -3.42 -1.35 -5.16
N PHE A 49 -2.51 -1.80 -4.30
CA PHE A 49 -1.47 -0.98 -3.67
C PHE A 49 -0.08 -1.21 -4.27
N GLY A 50 0.04 -1.96 -5.38
CA GLY A 50 1.32 -2.24 -6.02
C GLY A 50 2.30 -3.02 -5.12
N LEU A 51 1.82 -3.80 -4.15
CA LEU A 51 2.69 -4.50 -3.19
C LEU A 51 3.48 -5.64 -3.80
N LEU A 52 3.13 -6.07 -5.02
CA LEU A 52 3.79 -7.17 -5.73
C LEU A 52 4.83 -6.64 -6.74
N ASP A 53 4.39 -5.80 -7.67
CA ASP A 53 5.14 -5.33 -8.84
C ASP A 53 5.48 -3.83 -8.79
N GLY A 54 5.07 -3.12 -7.72
CA GLY A 54 5.23 -1.67 -7.60
C GLY A 54 4.19 -0.86 -8.36
N TYR A 55 3.26 -1.51 -9.07
CA TYR A 55 2.27 -0.85 -9.91
C TYR A 55 0.87 -0.94 -9.30
N GLU A 56 0.33 0.22 -8.94
CA GLU A 56 -1.06 0.35 -8.49
C GLU A 56 -2.03 0.06 -9.64
N ARG A 57 -3.05 -0.75 -9.39
CA ARG A 57 -4.12 -1.02 -10.36
C ARG A 57 -5.47 -0.50 -9.89
N THR A 58 -6.26 -0.03 -10.83
CA THR A 58 -7.63 0.43 -10.59
C THR A 58 -8.58 -0.74 -10.28
N LEU A 59 -9.67 -0.47 -9.56
CA LEU A 59 -10.73 -1.45 -9.31
C LEU A 59 -11.31 -2.03 -10.61
N GLU A 60 -11.29 -1.25 -11.68
CA GLU A 60 -11.77 -1.67 -13.00
C GLU A 60 -10.78 -2.61 -13.70
N GLU A 61 -9.48 -2.31 -13.67
CA GLU A 61 -8.44 -3.20 -14.21
C GLU A 61 -8.40 -4.53 -13.48
N ILE A 62 -8.48 -4.49 -12.14
CA ILE A 62 -8.56 -5.70 -11.32
C ILE A 62 -9.86 -6.46 -11.64
N GLY A 63 -10.98 -5.75 -11.81
CA GLY A 63 -12.25 -6.35 -12.21
C GLY A 63 -12.15 -7.11 -13.53
N LYS A 64 -11.53 -6.49 -14.54
CA LYS A 64 -11.27 -7.10 -15.86
C LYS A 64 -10.40 -8.35 -15.75
N MET A 65 -9.32 -8.32 -14.96
CA MET A 65 -8.44 -9.49 -14.77
C MET A 65 -9.12 -10.66 -14.06
N TYR A 66 -9.98 -10.38 -13.09
CA TYR A 66 -10.70 -11.41 -12.32
C TYR A 66 -12.04 -11.80 -12.95
N ASN A 67 -12.39 -11.24 -14.10
CA ASN A 67 -13.69 -11.37 -14.77
C ASN A 67 -14.87 -11.11 -13.82
N VAL A 68 -14.78 -10.04 -13.04
CA VAL A 68 -15.81 -9.59 -12.09
C VAL A 68 -16.08 -8.10 -12.24
N THR A 69 -17.24 -7.66 -11.76
CA THR A 69 -17.59 -6.24 -11.82
C THR A 69 -16.71 -5.40 -10.89
N ARG A 70 -16.54 -4.12 -11.25
CA ARG A 70 -15.87 -3.13 -10.40
C ARG A 70 -16.44 -3.11 -8.97
N GLU A 71 -17.77 -3.16 -8.84
CA GLU A 71 -18.41 -3.16 -7.52
C GLU A 71 -18.08 -4.42 -6.73
N ARG A 72 -17.88 -5.57 -7.39
CA ARG A 72 -17.44 -6.78 -6.71
C ARG A 72 -16.04 -6.63 -6.13
N ILE A 73 -15.10 -5.99 -6.85
CA ILE A 73 -13.76 -5.68 -6.32
C ILE A 73 -13.87 -4.72 -5.14
N ARG A 74 -14.71 -3.67 -5.24
CA ARG A 74 -14.94 -2.72 -4.14
C ARG A 74 -15.46 -3.40 -2.87
N GLN A 75 -16.40 -4.34 -3.01
CA GLN A 75 -16.92 -5.12 -1.90
C GLN A 75 -15.84 -5.99 -1.24
N ILE A 76 -14.97 -6.61 -2.04
CA ILE A 76 -13.87 -7.44 -1.53
C ILE A 76 -12.85 -6.58 -0.79
N GLU A 77 -12.48 -5.44 -1.36
CA GLU A 77 -11.59 -4.45 -0.73
C GLU A 77 -12.17 -3.97 0.61
N ALA A 78 -13.44 -3.54 0.64
CA ALA A 78 -14.10 -3.10 1.87
C ALA A 78 -14.13 -4.21 2.93
N LYS A 79 -14.38 -5.46 2.53
CA LYS A 79 -14.38 -6.62 3.42
C LYS A 79 -12.98 -6.89 3.97
N ALA A 80 -11.96 -6.82 3.13
CA ALA A 80 -10.57 -7.03 3.53
C ALA A 80 -10.11 -5.91 4.48
N LEU A 81 -10.36 -4.64 4.15
CA LEU A 81 -10.08 -3.50 5.02
C LEU A 81 -10.81 -3.60 6.37
N ARG A 82 -12.05 -4.09 6.39
CA ARG A 82 -12.78 -4.32 7.65
C ARG A 82 -12.11 -5.39 8.51
N LYS A 83 -11.57 -6.45 7.89
CA LYS A 83 -10.78 -7.47 8.61
C LYS A 83 -9.47 -6.88 9.14
N LEU A 84 -8.77 -6.07 8.34
CA LEU A 84 -7.54 -5.39 8.75
C LEU A 84 -7.78 -4.42 9.92
N ARG A 85 -8.91 -3.72 9.94
CA ARG A 85 -9.35 -2.81 11.01
C ARG A 85 -9.85 -3.50 12.28
N HIS A 86 -9.89 -4.83 12.34
CA HIS A 86 -10.29 -5.52 13.56
C HIS A 86 -9.25 -5.32 14.67
N PRO A 87 -9.63 -4.97 15.91
CA PRO A 87 -8.70 -4.59 16.99
C PRO A 87 -7.59 -5.62 17.25
N THR A 88 -7.89 -6.92 17.09
CA THR A 88 -6.89 -7.99 17.17
C THR A 88 -5.76 -7.82 16.15
N ARG A 89 -6.08 -7.44 14.90
CA ARG A 89 -5.11 -7.26 13.81
C ARG A 89 -4.51 -5.86 13.81
N VAL A 90 -5.30 -4.85 14.16
CA VAL A 90 -4.82 -3.47 14.36
C VAL A 90 -3.77 -3.43 15.46
N ARG A 91 -3.91 -4.18 16.55
CA ARG A 91 -2.88 -4.22 17.61
C ARG A 91 -1.53 -4.76 17.12
N HIS A 92 -1.51 -5.57 16.05
CA HIS A 92 -0.28 -5.97 15.37
C HIS A 92 0.30 -4.87 14.45
N LEU A 93 -0.52 -3.91 14.01
CA LEU A 93 -0.13 -2.77 13.16
C LEU A 93 0.14 -1.48 13.97
N GLN A 94 -0.52 -1.30 15.12
CA GLN A 94 -0.55 -0.07 15.92
C GLN A 94 0.82 0.29 16.49
N GLY A 95 1.60 -0.70 16.91
CA GLY A 95 2.96 -0.48 17.41
C GLY A 95 3.94 0.10 16.37
N PHE A 96 3.53 0.21 15.11
CA PHE A 96 4.36 0.78 14.02
C PHE A 96 3.78 2.07 13.43
N LEU A 97 2.45 2.27 13.46
CA LEU A 97 1.83 3.52 12.97
C LEU A 97 2.15 4.71 13.89
N GLU A 98 2.29 4.51 15.20
CA GLU A 98 2.73 5.56 16.14
C GLU A 98 4.18 6.03 15.86
N THR A 99 5.00 5.20 15.22
CA THR A 99 6.38 5.57 14.86
C THR A 99 6.44 6.42 13.57
N ALA A 100 5.45 6.29 12.69
CA ALA A 100 5.41 7.02 11.41
C ALA A 100 4.89 8.45 11.53
N GLU A 101 4.09 8.77 12.55
CA GLU A 101 3.63 10.15 12.84
C GLU A 101 4.66 10.97 13.65
N ALA A 102 5.73 10.34 14.14
CA ALA A 102 6.73 10.96 15.00
C ALA A 102 8.07 11.27 14.29
N ALA A 103 8.14 11.14 12.96
CA ALA A 103 9.33 11.40 12.14
C ALA A 103 9.14 12.62 11.23
#